data_AF-A0A258RDU6-F1
#
_entry.id   AF-A0A258RDU6-F1
#
_cell.length_a   1.000
_cell.length_b   1.000
_cell.length_c   1.000
_cell.angle_alpha   90.00
_cell.angle_beta   90.00
_cell.angle_gamma   90.00
#
_symmetry.space_group_name_H-M   'P 1'
#
loop_
_entity.id
_entity.type
_entity.pdbx_description
1 polymer ?
#
loop_
_entity_poly.entity_id
_entity_poly.type
_entity_poly.pdbx_seq_one_letter_code
_entity_poly.pdbx_strand_id
1 'polypeptide(L)'
;MEGQARWLLGSARWFGWRGPCAACTGGARHDPRQGVRCNEDAGVRPARTGAHRPVSRTPIDRVLRAWLQSGGSLSRRLSDAFGGFQVRVLSQGVAPARPDELAALRRRAAGLRVQRCHVREVMLWGDGQPLVHARSVLPAVQAHLTWRAVRGLGSRPLADLLFGLRAAHCERLGHARMAPCRARRLAQRLERSSDSAWRGTPLWFRRSVFTRRGVPLLVTEWFAPAVRQRPPGPSR
;
A
#
# COMPACT_ATOMS: atom_id res chain seq x y z
N MET A 1 30.15 2.45 -20.66
CA MET A 1 29.48 3.69 -20.21
C MET A 1 28.29 3.34 -19.33
N GLU A 2 28.56 3.14 -18.04
CA GLU A 2 27.57 2.79 -17.01
C GLU A 2 26.78 4.03 -16.57
N GLY A 3 25.46 4.02 -16.78
CA GLY A 3 24.56 5.04 -16.25
C GLY A 3 24.05 4.62 -14.88
N GLN A 4 24.69 5.09 -13.81
CA GLN A 4 24.20 4.94 -12.43
C GLN A 4 22.88 5.69 -12.26
N ALA A 5 21.80 4.98 -11.92
CA ALA A 5 20.56 5.58 -11.48
C ALA A 5 20.77 6.22 -10.09
N ARG A 6 20.88 7.54 -10.06
CA ARG A 6 21.12 8.34 -8.85
C ARG A 6 19.84 8.40 -8.02
N TRP A 7 19.86 7.76 -6.85
CA TRP A 7 18.74 7.75 -5.90
C TRP A 7 18.73 9.03 -5.08
N LEU A 8 17.83 9.97 -5.39
CA LEU A 8 17.62 11.14 -4.55
C LEU A 8 16.62 10.79 -3.44
N LEU A 9 17.12 10.72 -2.20
CA LEU A 9 16.34 10.59 -0.98
C LEU A 9 15.69 11.95 -0.67
N GLY A 10 14.53 12.21 -1.26
CA GLY A 10 13.67 13.32 -0.84
C GLY A 10 12.88 12.94 0.42
N SER A 11 13.19 13.56 1.55
CA SER A 11 12.50 13.42 2.82
C SER A 11 11.15 14.14 2.81
N ALA A 12 10.14 13.57 2.15
CA ALA A 12 8.76 14.02 2.31
C ALA A 12 8.19 13.51 3.65
N ARG A 13 8.05 14.41 4.63
CA ARG A 13 7.30 14.15 5.87
C ARG A 13 5.84 13.84 5.53
N TRP A 14 5.42 12.59 5.73
CA TRP A 14 4.01 12.20 5.64
C TRP A 14 3.37 12.23 7.03
N PHE A 15 2.46 13.19 7.23
CA PHE A 15 1.55 13.19 8.37
C PHE A 15 0.65 11.96 8.31
N GLY A 16 0.72 11.13 9.36
CA GLY A 16 -0.23 10.07 9.59
C GLY A 16 -1.63 10.66 9.65
N TRP A 17 -2.49 10.22 8.74
CA TRP A 17 -3.91 10.55 8.76
C TRP A 17 -4.52 10.15 10.11
N ARG A 18 -4.82 11.16 10.94
CA ARG A 18 -5.60 11.07 12.18
C ARG A 18 -7.00 11.60 11.87
N GLY A 19 -7.81 10.81 11.17
CA GLY A 19 -9.23 11.11 10.93
C GLY A 19 -10.08 9.94 11.42
N PRO A 20 -11.25 10.19 12.04
CA PRO A 20 -12.11 9.13 12.55
C PRO A 20 -12.61 8.22 11.41
N CYS A 21 -12.70 6.93 11.72
CA CYS A 21 -13.27 5.91 10.85
C CYS A 21 -14.78 6.19 10.69
N ALA A 22 -15.22 6.57 9.50
CA ALA A 22 -16.63 6.81 9.16
C ALA A 22 -17.42 5.48 9.12
N ALA A 23 -17.64 4.86 10.28
CA ALA A 23 -18.43 3.64 10.44
C ALA A 23 -19.29 3.66 11.72
N CYS A 24 -19.69 4.85 12.18
CA CYS A 24 -20.70 5.03 13.23
C CYS A 24 -21.66 6.15 12.83
N THR A 25 -22.60 5.83 11.94
CA THR A 25 -23.82 6.63 11.75
C THR A 25 -25.01 5.68 11.70
N GLY A 26 -25.44 5.23 12.86
CA GLY A 26 -26.85 4.98 13.16
C GLY A 26 -27.18 5.97 14.28
N GLY A 27 -28.27 6.72 14.30
CA GLY A 27 -29.59 6.46 13.75
C GLY A 27 -30.55 6.82 14.88
N ALA A 28 -30.92 8.09 14.98
CA ALA A 28 -31.97 8.56 15.87
C ALA A 28 -32.64 9.78 15.22
N ARG A 29 -33.93 9.65 14.92
CA ARG A 29 -34.78 10.72 14.38
C ARG A 29 -35.10 11.66 15.55
N HIS A 30 -34.86 12.96 15.40
CA HIS A 30 -35.30 13.97 16.35
C HIS A 30 -36.47 14.76 15.76
N ASP A 31 -37.56 14.82 16.53
CA ASP A 31 -38.76 15.63 16.31
C ASP A 31 -38.50 17.08 16.79
N PRO A 32 -38.70 18.12 15.96
CA PRO A 32 -38.28 19.48 16.27
C PRO A 32 -39.30 20.33 17.06
N ARG A 33 -40.17 19.74 17.90
CA ARG A 33 -41.25 20.50 18.59
C ARG A 33 -41.35 20.40 20.11
N GLN A 34 -40.36 19.88 20.82
CA GLN A 34 -40.40 19.86 22.30
C GLN A 34 -39.20 20.57 22.88
N GLY A 35 -39.41 21.83 23.27
CA GLY A 35 -38.46 22.58 24.08
C GLY A 35 -38.42 22.06 25.50
N VAL A 36 -37.22 21.87 26.04
CA VAL A 36 -37.00 21.88 27.49
C VAL A 36 -35.70 22.62 27.79
N ARG A 37 -35.92 23.71 28.52
CA ARG A 37 -35.07 24.63 29.28
C ARG A 37 -33.63 24.17 29.58
N CYS A 38 -32.71 25.13 29.42
CA CYS A 38 -31.42 25.14 30.09
C CYS A 38 -31.63 25.10 31.61
N ASN A 39 -30.95 24.20 32.30
CA ASN A 39 -30.68 24.35 33.72
C ASN A 39 -29.16 24.26 33.91
N GLU A 40 -28.60 25.39 34.34
CA GLU A 40 -27.26 25.48 34.92
C GLU A 40 -27.19 24.64 36.20
N ASP A 41 -25.98 24.18 36.51
CA ASP A 41 -25.59 23.48 37.74
C ASP A 41 -26.10 22.05 37.96
N ALA A 42 -25.36 21.10 37.35
CA ALA A 42 -25.02 19.85 38.01
C ALA A 42 -23.67 19.34 37.47
N GLY A 43 -22.70 19.15 38.36
CA GLY A 43 -21.34 18.76 38.03
C GLY A 43 -21.28 17.50 37.16
N VAL A 44 -20.92 17.68 35.89
CA VAL A 44 -20.59 16.58 34.98
C VAL A 44 -19.21 16.06 35.37
N ARG A 45 -19.18 14.97 36.14
CA ARG A 45 -18.00 14.10 36.22
C ARG A 45 -17.66 13.66 34.78
N PRO A 46 -16.45 13.91 34.27
CA PRO A 46 -16.11 13.45 32.93
C PRO A 46 -16.22 11.92 32.91
N ALA A 47 -17.09 11.42 32.02
CA ALA A 47 -17.14 10.02 31.69
C ALA A 47 -15.72 9.55 31.40
N ARG A 48 -15.27 8.52 32.11
CA ARG A 48 -13.98 7.85 31.89
C ARG A 48 -13.87 7.54 30.39
N THR A 49 -13.10 8.36 29.69
CA THR A 49 -12.74 8.10 28.30
C THR A 49 -12.07 6.74 28.28
N GLY A 50 -12.72 5.78 27.63
CA GLY A 50 -12.19 4.42 27.50
C GLY A 50 -10.75 4.51 27.03
N ALA A 51 -9.83 4.10 27.90
CA ALA A 51 -8.41 4.16 27.64
C ALA A 51 -8.14 3.51 26.30
N HIS A 52 -7.75 4.30 25.30
CA HIS A 52 -7.29 3.78 24.02
C HIS A 52 -6.08 2.89 24.33
N ARG A 53 -6.29 1.58 24.32
CA ARG A 53 -5.22 0.59 24.50
C ARG A 53 -4.12 0.96 23.50
N PRO A 54 -2.90 1.29 23.94
CA PRO A 54 -1.85 1.74 23.05
C PRO A 54 -1.67 0.65 21.98
N VAL A 55 -1.87 1.02 20.73
CA VAL A 55 -1.65 0.12 19.60
C VAL A 55 -0.21 -0.35 19.72
N SER A 56 -0.02 -1.64 19.99
CA SER A 56 1.28 -2.28 20.24
C SER A 56 2.33 -1.70 19.28
N ARG A 57 3.36 -1.07 19.85
CA ARG A 57 4.52 -0.56 19.11
C ARG A 57 5.42 -1.74 18.76
N THR A 58 4.93 -2.68 17.94
CA THR A 58 5.79 -3.78 17.45
C THR A 58 6.94 -3.15 16.67
N PRO A 59 8.20 -3.28 17.13
CA PRO A 59 9.35 -2.73 16.44
C PRO A 59 9.46 -3.35 15.05
N ILE A 60 9.95 -2.57 14.08
CA ILE A 60 10.33 -3.13 12.78
C ILE A 60 11.62 -3.91 13.02
N ASP A 61 11.55 -5.24 12.93
CA ASP A 61 12.73 -6.10 13.02
C ASP A 61 13.70 -5.84 11.85
N ARG A 62 14.96 -6.28 12.02
CA ARG A 62 16.04 -6.01 11.06
C ARG A 62 15.74 -6.56 9.67
N VAL A 63 15.15 -7.74 9.57
CA VAL A 63 14.85 -8.41 8.29
C VAL A 63 13.76 -7.64 7.55
N LEU A 64 12.66 -7.32 8.22
CA LEU A 64 11.59 -6.52 7.64
C LEU A 64 12.09 -5.14 7.22
N ARG A 65 12.94 -4.50 8.03
CA ARG A 65 13.54 -3.20 7.69
C ARG A 65 14.33 -3.28 6.39
N ALA A 66 15.14 -4.33 6.22
CA ALA A 66 15.89 -4.56 4.98
C ALA A 66 14.95 -4.69 3.77
N TRP A 67 13.82 -5.40 3.89
CA TRP A 67 12.81 -5.48 2.83
C TRP A 67 12.15 -4.13 2.51
N LEU A 68 11.77 -3.36 3.53
CA LEU A 68 11.15 -2.04 3.35
C LEU A 68 12.09 -1.04 2.66
N GLN A 69 13.40 -1.16 2.92
CA GLN A 69 14.43 -0.25 2.42
C GLN A 69 15.14 -0.75 1.16
N SER A 70 14.93 -2.02 0.74
CA SER A 70 15.67 -2.59 -0.38
C SER A 70 15.44 -1.84 -1.70
N GLY A 71 16.53 -1.41 -2.34
CA GLY A 71 16.51 -0.82 -3.68
C GLY A 71 16.39 -1.86 -4.79
N GLY A 72 16.23 -1.43 -6.04
CA GLY A 72 16.15 -2.34 -7.19
C GLY A 72 14.85 -3.16 -7.26
N SER A 73 14.89 -4.27 -8.02
CA SER A 73 13.72 -5.12 -8.26
C SER A 73 13.35 -5.95 -7.03
N LEU A 74 12.14 -5.73 -6.49
CA LEU A 74 11.62 -6.56 -5.40
C LEU A 74 11.49 -8.02 -5.82
N SER A 75 10.97 -8.26 -7.03
CA SER A 75 10.77 -9.61 -7.57
C SER A 75 12.09 -10.37 -7.71
N ARG A 76 13.17 -9.70 -8.14
CA ARG A 76 14.50 -10.31 -8.20
C ARG A 76 15.02 -10.68 -6.81
N ARG A 77 14.91 -9.77 -5.85
CA ARG A 77 15.36 -10.04 -4.48
C ARG A 77 14.56 -11.16 -3.81
N LEU A 78 13.27 -11.28 -4.13
CA LEU A 78 12.44 -12.39 -3.67
C LEU A 78 12.84 -13.70 -4.33
N SER A 79 13.09 -13.74 -5.64
CA SER A 79 13.56 -14.94 -6.34
C SER A 79 14.94 -15.41 -5.89
N ASP A 80 15.81 -14.47 -5.50
CA ASP A 80 17.14 -14.80 -4.98
C ASP A 80 17.10 -15.30 -3.53
N ALA A 81 16.09 -14.89 -2.74
CA ALA A 81 15.96 -15.26 -1.33
C ALA A 81 15.06 -16.48 -1.08
N PHE A 82 14.12 -16.75 -1.98
CA PHE A 82 13.12 -17.82 -1.87
C PHE A 82 13.04 -18.61 -3.18
N GLY A 83 12.96 -19.93 -3.09
CA GLY A 83 12.80 -20.82 -4.24
C GLY A 83 11.39 -20.75 -4.82
N GLY A 84 11.24 -21.21 -6.06
CA GLY A 84 9.91 -21.32 -6.70
C GLY A 84 9.15 -20.00 -6.79
N PHE A 85 9.84 -18.88 -7.02
CA PHE A 85 9.21 -17.56 -7.08
C PHE A 85 8.13 -17.49 -8.17
N GLN A 86 6.94 -17.05 -7.79
CA GLN A 86 5.79 -16.95 -8.68
C GLN A 86 4.99 -15.67 -8.45
N VAL A 87 4.41 -15.13 -9.51
CA VAL A 87 3.45 -14.03 -9.44
C VAL A 87 2.06 -14.57 -9.75
N ARG A 88 1.16 -14.49 -8.78
CA ARG A 88 -0.27 -14.81 -8.96
C ARG A 88 -1.06 -13.51 -9.10
N VAL A 89 -1.75 -13.34 -10.22
CA VAL A 89 -2.60 -12.17 -10.44
C VAL A 89 -3.91 -12.35 -9.67
N LEU A 90 -4.24 -11.41 -8.79
CA LEU A 90 -5.48 -11.42 -8.03
C LEU A 90 -6.58 -10.64 -8.74
N SER A 91 -6.23 -9.49 -9.32
CA SER A 91 -7.13 -8.70 -10.15
C SER A 91 -6.32 -7.77 -11.05
N GLN A 92 -6.87 -7.48 -12.23
CA GLN A 92 -6.31 -6.48 -13.14
C GLN A 92 -7.44 -5.86 -13.96
N GLY A 93 -7.51 -4.52 -14.01
CA GLY A 93 -8.54 -3.84 -14.78
C GLY A 93 -8.76 -2.39 -14.37
N VAL A 94 -9.87 -1.81 -14.83
CA VAL A 94 -10.27 -0.45 -14.45
C VAL A 94 -10.97 -0.49 -13.09
N ALA A 95 -10.46 0.26 -12.13
CA ALA A 95 -11.00 0.36 -10.78
C ALA A 95 -10.75 1.75 -10.17
N PRO A 96 -11.50 2.16 -9.14
CA PRO A 96 -11.23 3.40 -8.43
C PRO A 96 -9.88 3.35 -7.70
N ALA A 97 -9.18 4.48 -7.66
CA ALA A 97 -8.06 4.68 -6.74
C ALA A 97 -8.58 4.88 -5.31
N ARG A 98 -7.84 4.38 -4.32
CA ARG A 98 -8.10 4.71 -2.91
C ARG A 98 -7.75 6.18 -2.66
N PRO A 99 -8.34 6.85 -1.65
CA PRO A 99 -8.07 8.26 -1.39
C PRO A 99 -6.58 8.61 -1.22
N ASP A 100 -5.81 7.75 -0.56
CA ASP A 100 -4.38 7.93 -0.37
C ASP A 100 -3.56 7.68 -1.65
N GLU A 101 -4.03 6.78 -2.51
CA GLU A 101 -3.43 6.52 -3.83
C GLU A 101 -3.67 7.72 -4.76
N LEU A 102 -4.90 8.24 -4.77
CA LEU A 102 -5.29 9.41 -5.56
C LEU A 102 -4.50 10.65 -5.16
N ALA A 103 -4.35 10.89 -3.84
CA ALA A 103 -3.53 11.98 -3.34
C ALA A 103 -2.07 11.84 -3.82
N ALA A 104 -1.50 10.63 -3.78
CA ALA A 104 -0.13 10.37 -4.24
C ALA A 104 0.06 10.63 -5.74
N LEU A 105 -0.88 10.20 -6.57
CA LEU A 105 -0.84 10.44 -8.00
C LEU A 105 -0.94 11.94 -8.33
N ARG A 106 -1.87 12.66 -7.69
CA ARG A 106 -2.09 14.10 -7.92
C ARG A 106 -0.89 14.97 -7.57
N ARG A 107 -0.15 14.62 -6.51
CA ARG A 107 1.08 15.35 -6.16
C ARG A 107 2.17 15.22 -7.22
N ARG A 108 2.22 14.10 -7.94
CA ARG A 108 3.30 13.85 -8.90
C ARG A 108 3.03 14.41 -10.29
N ALA A 109 1.77 14.70 -10.59
CA ALA A 109 1.38 15.36 -11.82
C ALA A 109 0.12 16.21 -11.56
N ALA A 110 0.36 17.52 -11.37
CA ALA A 110 -0.71 18.50 -11.20
C ALA A 110 -1.60 18.53 -12.46
N GLY A 111 -2.92 18.72 -12.27
CA GLY A 111 -3.89 18.75 -13.38
C GLY A 111 -4.40 17.39 -13.86
N LEU A 112 -3.89 16.27 -13.32
CA LEU A 112 -4.38 14.94 -13.68
C LEU A 112 -5.79 14.70 -13.13
N ARG A 113 -6.79 14.72 -14.02
CA ARG A 113 -8.17 14.32 -13.73
C ARG A 113 -8.27 12.80 -13.63
N VAL A 114 -7.88 12.25 -12.49
CA VAL A 114 -7.95 10.82 -12.23
C VAL A 114 -9.34 10.47 -11.71
N GLN A 115 -10.26 10.08 -12.60
CA GLN A 115 -11.57 9.53 -12.21
C GLN A 115 -11.57 7.99 -12.23
N ARG A 116 -10.82 7.38 -13.16
CA ARG A 116 -10.66 5.92 -13.27
C ARG A 116 -9.18 5.57 -13.38
N CYS A 117 -8.77 4.53 -12.66
CA CYS A 117 -7.41 4.02 -12.70
C CYS A 117 -7.36 2.63 -13.33
N HIS A 118 -6.26 2.33 -14.00
CA HIS A 118 -5.86 0.94 -14.17
C HIS A 118 -5.21 0.48 -12.86
N VAL A 119 -5.69 -0.65 -12.37
CA VAL A 119 -5.27 -1.24 -11.11
C VAL A 119 -4.90 -2.69 -11.38
N ARG A 120 -3.75 -3.09 -10.84
CA ARG A 120 -3.30 -4.49 -10.85
C ARG A 120 -2.90 -4.88 -9.43
N GLU A 121 -3.58 -5.88 -8.88
CA GLU A 121 -3.24 -6.53 -7.61
C GLU A 121 -2.67 -7.92 -7.88
N VAL A 122 -1.53 -8.21 -7.28
CA VAL A 122 -0.84 -9.51 -7.39
C VAL A 122 -0.40 -9.99 -6.02
N MET A 123 -0.24 -11.31 -5.89
CA MET A 123 0.47 -11.95 -4.80
C MET A 123 1.81 -12.48 -5.32
N LEU A 124 2.89 -12.13 -4.64
CA LEU A 124 4.22 -12.69 -4.88
C LEU A 124 4.44 -13.84 -3.91
N TRP A 125 4.75 -15.00 -4.47
CA TRP A 125 4.98 -16.26 -3.76
C TRP A 125 6.45 -16.64 -3.82
N GLY A 126 6.90 -17.38 -2.81
CA GLY A 126 8.19 -18.07 -2.79
C GLY A 126 8.16 -19.13 -1.70
N ASP A 127 8.87 -20.23 -1.91
CA ASP A 127 8.83 -21.45 -1.08
C ASP A 127 7.39 -21.91 -0.79
N GLY A 128 6.50 -21.81 -1.78
CA GLY A 128 5.10 -22.25 -1.64
C GLY A 128 4.24 -21.40 -0.69
N GLN A 129 4.69 -20.22 -0.27
CA GLN A 129 3.95 -19.32 0.64
C GLN A 129 3.87 -17.88 0.10
N PRO A 130 2.86 -17.09 0.50
CA PRO A 130 2.70 -15.71 0.06
C PRO A 130 3.67 -14.80 0.83
N LEU A 131 4.45 -14.02 0.09
CA LEU A 131 5.47 -13.13 0.64
C LEU A 131 5.06 -11.66 0.57
N VAL A 132 4.44 -11.23 -0.53
CA VAL A 132 4.09 -9.83 -0.76
C VAL A 132 2.79 -9.71 -1.54
N HIS A 133 1.83 -8.95 -1.00
CA HIS A 133 0.70 -8.45 -1.78
C HIS A 133 1.13 -7.12 -2.41
N ALA A 134 1.10 -7.00 -3.73
CA ALA A 134 1.47 -5.77 -4.42
C ALA A 134 0.29 -5.21 -5.21
N ARG A 135 0.12 -3.89 -5.14
CA ARG A 135 -0.89 -3.14 -5.90
C ARG A 135 -0.21 -2.02 -6.67
N SER A 136 -0.46 -2.01 -7.97
CA SER A 136 -0.03 -0.93 -8.85
C SER A 136 -1.23 -0.16 -9.37
N VAL A 137 -1.11 1.17 -9.44
CA VAL A 137 -2.19 2.09 -9.77
C VAL A 137 -1.66 3.19 -10.67
N LEU A 138 -2.32 3.40 -11.80
CA LEU A 138 -2.06 4.52 -12.71
C LEU A 138 -3.36 5.04 -13.33
N PRO A 139 -3.39 6.27 -13.88
CA PRO A 139 -4.54 6.76 -14.62
C PRO A 139 -4.92 5.81 -15.76
N ALA A 140 -6.20 5.46 -15.91
CA ALA A 140 -6.64 4.41 -16.82
C ALA A 140 -6.22 4.65 -18.27
N VAL A 141 -6.37 5.89 -18.76
CA VAL A 141 -5.95 6.28 -20.12
C VAL A 141 -4.46 6.01 -20.36
N GLN A 142 -3.64 6.19 -19.32
CA GLN A 142 -2.19 6.02 -19.44
C GLN A 142 -1.76 4.56 -19.53
N ALA A 143 -2.62 3.62 -19.12
CA ALA A 143 -2.43 2.19 -19.35
C ALA A 143 -2.61 1.78 -20.82
N HIS A 144 -3.11 2.66 -21.69
CA HIS A 144 -3.15 2.46 -23.14
C HIS A 144 -2.05 3.25 -23.86
N LEU A 145 -1.45 4.23 -23.19
CA LEU A 145 -0.45 5.14 -23.74
C LEU A 145 0.95 4.84 -23.16
N THR A 146 1.43 5.71 -22.28
CA THR A 146 2.78 5.69 -21.70
C THR A 146 3.13 4.36 -21.02
N TRP A 147 2.12 3.72 -20.44
CA TRP A 147 2.22 2.47 -19.68
C TRP A 147 1.48 1.31 -20.37
N ARG A 148 1.40 1.30 -21.71
CA ARG A 148 0.69 0.26 -22.50
C ARG A 148 1.00 -1.19 -22.12
N ALA A 149 2.26 -1.46 -21.81
CA ALA A 149 2.72 -2.81 -21.52
C ALA A 149 2.27 -3.33 -20.14
N VAL A 150 1.78 -2.47 -19.23
CA VAL A 150 1.27 -2.91 -17.91
C VAL A 150 0.05 -3.82 -18.07
N ARG A 151 -0.77 -3.61 -19.12
CA ARG A 151 -1.94 -4.44 -19.41
C ARG A 151 -1.58 -5.87 -19.84
N GLY A 152 -0.44 -6.05 -20.48
CA GLY A 152 0.01 -7.33 -21.03
C GLY A 152 0.97 -8.11 -20.13
N LEU A 153 1.10 -7.75 -18.85
CA LEU A 153 2.06 -8.39 -17.96
C LEU A 153 1.70 -9.85 -17.65
N GLY A 154 0.41 -10.17 -17.51
CA GLY A 154 -0.01 -11.50 -17.06
C GLY A 154 0.65 -11.86 -15.73
N SER A 155 1.24 -13.06 -15.65
CA SER A 155 2.04 -13.55 -14.52
C SER A 155 3.48 -13.03 -14.48
N ARG A 156 3.86 -12.07 -15.34
CA ARG A 156 5.19 -11.46 -15.26
C ARG A 156 5.29 -10.41 -14.15
N PRO A 157 6.43 -10.31 -13.45
CA PRO A 157 6.72 -9.20 -12.56
C PRO A 157 6.56 -7.84 -13.21
N LEU A 158 6.09 -6.85 -12.44
CA LEU A 158 6.10 -5.46 -12.90
C LEU A 158 7.53 -4.96 -13.14
N ALA A 159 8.50 -5.52 -12.41
CA ALA A 159 9.92 -5.21 -12.56
C ALA A 159 10.42 -5.43 -13.99
N ASP A 160 9.97 -6.47 -14.69
CA ASP A 160 10.40 -6.76 -16.08
C ASP A 160 10.09 -5.59 -17.01
N LEU A 161 8.93 -4.95 -16.79
CA LEU A 161 8.55 -3.73 -17.49
C LEU A 161 9.37 -2.53 -17.01
N LEU A 162 9.54 -2.36 -15.70
CA LEU A 162 10.17 -1.17 -15.12
C LEU A 162 11.67 -1.07 -15.39
N PHE A 163 12.38 -2.20 -15.38
CA PHE A 163 13.83 -2.26 -15.60
C PHE A 163 14.20 -2.49 -17.07
N GLY A 164 13.32 -3.09 -17.87
CA GLY A 164 13.45 -3.10 -19.34
C GLY A 164 13.28 -1.69 -19.94
N LEU A 165 12.51 -0.84 -19.28
CA LEU A 165 12.34 0.57 -19.63
C LEU A 165 13.38 1.41 -18.88
N ARG A 166 14.60 1.54 -19.41
CA ARG A 166 15.70 2.42 -18.89
C ARG A 166 15.31 3.89 -18.63
N ALA A 167 14.08 4.31 -18.93
CA ALA A 167 13.59 5.69 -18.87
C ALA A 167 12.56 5.97 -17.74
N ALA A 168 12.31 5.04 -16.81
CA ALA A 168 11.42 5.28 -15.68
C ALA A 168 12.21 5.71 -14.43
N HIS A 169 11.97 6.92 -13.93
CA HIS A 169 12.52 7.38 -12.66
C HIS A 169 11.72 6.78 -11.49
N CYS A 170 12.40 6.12 -10.55
CA CYS A 170 11.79 5.55 -9.36
C CYS A 170 12.05 6.44 -8.14
N GLU A 171 10.98 6.91 -7.52
CA GLU A 171 11.02 7.66 -6.27
C GLU A 171 10.41 6.81 -5.15
N ARG A 172 11.13 6.62 -4.05
CA ARG A 172 10.60 5.93 -2.87
C ARG A 172 9.89 6.93 -1.97
N LEU A 173 8.58 6.77 -1.83
CA LEU A 173 7.77 7.66 -0.98
C LEU A 173 7.88 7.30 0.52
N GLY A 174 8.37 6.11 0.85
CA GLY A 174 8.61 5.66 2.21
C GLY A 174 7.89 4.36 2.56
N HIS A 175 7.85 4.04 3.85
CA HIS A 175 7.19 2.85 4.39
C HIS A 175 6.36 3.19 5.63
N ALA A 176 5.27 2.46 5.83
CA ALA A 176 4.39 2.65 6.98
C ALA A 176 3.73 1.34 7.41
N ARG A 177 3.17 1.36 8.61
CA ARG A 177 2.36 0.27 9.15
C ARG A 177 0.91 0.47 8.71
N MET A 178 0.28 -0.58 8.21
CA MET A 178 -1.15 -0.57 7.92
C MET A 178 -1.95 -0.53 9.23
N ALA A 179 -3.03 0.24 9.24
CA ALA A 179 -3.98 0.24 10.35
C ALA A 179 -4.56 -1.17 10.60
N PRO A 180 -4.70 -1.63 11.86
CA PRO A 180 -5.14 -2.99 12.17
C PRO A 180 -6.47 -3.41 11.49
N CYS A 181 -7.44 -2.51 11.39
CA CYS A 181 -8.72 -2.79 10.73
C CYS A 181 -8.57 -3.04 9.22
N ARG A 182 -7.69 -2.29 8.55
CA ARG A 182 -7.37 -2.47 7.14
C ARG A 182 -6.56 -3.76 6.93
N ALA A 183 -5.64 -4.07 7.84
CA ALA A 183 -4.84 -5.29 7.79
C ALA A 183 -5.73 -6.53 7.92
N ARG A 184 -6.67 -6.52 8.87
CA ARG A 184 -7.68 -7.57 9.04
C ARG A 184 -8.55 -7.74 7.79
N ARG A 185 -9.03 -6.65 7.20
CA ARG A 185 -9.85 -6.70 5.98
C ARG A 185 -9.06 -7.23 4.78
N LEU A 186 -7.79 -6.86 4.65
CA LEU A 186 -6.91 -7.41 3.62
C LEU A 186 -6.69 -8.91 3.83
N ALA A 187 -6.38 -9.33 5.06
CA ALA A 187 -6.21 -10.74 5.41
C ALA A 187 -7.48 -11.54 5.07
N GLN A 188 -8.67 -11.10 5.50
CA GLN A 188 -9.95 -11.74 5.18
C GLN A 188 -10.21 -11.86 3.67
N ARG A 189 -9.83 -10.84 2.89
CA ARG A 189 -9.97 -10.88 1.42
C ARG A 189 -9.04 -11.91 0.78
N LEU A 190 -7.84 -12.08 1.33
CA LEU A 190 -6.82 -13.02 0.85
C LEU A 190 -7.06 -14.45 1.36
N GLU A 191 -7.67 -14.63 2.54
CA GLU A 191 -7.95 -15.92 3.18
C GLU A 191 -8.96 -16.78 2.41
N ARG A 192 -9.73 -16.21 1.46
CA ARG A 192 -10.49 -17.01 0.47
C ARG A 192 -9.59 -17.88 -0.43
N SER A 193 -8.26 -17.78 -0.27
CA SER A 193 -7.24 -18.60 -0.94
C SER A 193 -6.38 -19.49 -0.02
N SER A 194 -6.87 -19.84 1.18
CA SER A 194 -6.28 -20.84 2.10
C SER A 194 -4.95 -20.52 2.80
N ASP A 195 -4.52 -19.25 2.85
CA ASP A 195 -3.30 -18.87 3.59
C ASP A 195 -3.56 -18.10 4.88
N SER A 196 -3.26 -18.73 6.01
CA SER A 196 -3.25 -18.15 7.37
C SER A 196 -2.12 -17.13 7.60
N ALA A 197 -1.19 -16.99 6.64
CA ALA A 197 0.03 -16.20 6.77
C ALA A 197 -0.20 -14.70 7.05
N TRP A 198 -1.37 -14.16 6.73
CA TRP A 198 -1.67 -12.72 6.86
C TRP A 198 -2.37 -12.32 8.17
N ARG A 199 -2.63 -13.29 9.06
CA ARG A 199 -3.33 -13.05 10.34
C ARG A 199 -2.37 -12.58 11.45
N GLY A 200 -2.93 -11.92 12.46
CA GLY A 200 -2.31 -11.75 13.78
C GLY A 200 -1.15 -10.75 13.90
N THR A 201 -0.62 -10.21 12.80
CA THR A 201 0.54 -9.31 12.84
C THR A 201 0.28 -7.97 12.13
N PRO A 202 0.95 -6.88 12.57
CA PRO A 202 0.86 -5.63 11.83
C PRO A 202 1.52 -5.77 10.45
N LEU A 203 0.74 -5.50 9.40
CA LEU A 203 1.24 -5.50 8.03
C LEU A 203 1.97 -4.19 7.75
N TRP A 204 3.22 -4.29 7.33
CA TRP A 204 4.02 -3.16 6.88
C TRP A 204 4.00 -3.09 5.37
N PHE A 205 4.11 -1.87 4.85
CA PHE A 205 4.19 -1.64 3.43
C PHE A 205 5.19 -0.58 3.09
N ARG A 206 5.68 -0.64 1.86
CA ARG A 206 6.42 0.45 1.24
C ARG A 206 5.68 0.92 0.00
N ARG A 207 5.98 2.16 -0.38
CA ARG A 207 5.36 2.82 -1.52
C ARG A 207 6.42 3.48 -2.37
N SER A 208 6.27 3.35 -3.68
CA SER A 208 7.15 3.97 -4.66
C SER A 208 6.32 4.49 -5.83
N VAL A 209 6.82 5.53 -6.47
CA VAL A 209 6.24 6.07 -7.70
C VAL A 209 7.26 5.96 -8.80
N PHE A 210 6.87 5.31 -9.87
CA PHE A 210 7.62 5.25 -11.11
C PHE A 210 7.06 6.31 -12.05
N THR A 211 7.91 7.20 -12.56
CA THR A 211 7.49 8.25 -13.49
C THR A 211 8.15 8.02 -14.83
N ARG A 212 7.34 7.96 -15.89
CA ARG A 212 7.80 7.86 -17.27
C ARG A 212 7.11 8.95 -18.07
N ARG A 213 7.88 9.80 -18.77
CA ARG A 213 7.34 10.93 -19.56
C ARG A 213 6.32 11.78 -18.77
N GLY A 214 6.63 12.07 -17.50
CA GLY A 214 5.75 12.82 -16.59
C GLY A 214 4.53 12.04 -16.04
N VAL A 215 4.33 10.79 -16.45
CA VAL A 215 3.17 9.99 -16.05
C VAL A 215 3.50 9.07 -14.87
N PRO A 216 2.83 9.22 -13.72
CA PRO A 216 3.11 8.43 -12.54
C PRO A 216 2.42 7.06 -12.58
N LEU A 217 3.13 6.05 -12.07
CA LEU A 217 2.68 4.71 -11.72
C LEU A 217 3.00 4.49 -10.25
N LEU A 218 1.96 4.43 -9.42
CA LEU A 218 2.10 4.18 -7.98
C LEU A 218 2.18 2.68 -7.73
N VAL A 219 3.13 2.24 -6.92
CA VAL A 219 3.26 0.86 -6.47
C VAL A 219 3.26 0.84 -4.96
N THR A 220 2.39 0.02 -4.37
CA THR A 220 2.34 -0.25 -2.93
C THR A 220 2.53 -1.74 -2.70
N GLU A 221 3.48 -2.09 -1.85
CA GLU A 221 3.89 -3.48 -1.57
C GLU A 221 3.71 -3.75 -0.08
N TRP A 222 2.79 -4.64 0.28
CA TRP A 222 2.53 -5.09 1.64
C TRP A 222 3.24 -6.40 1.90
N PHE A 223 4.03 -6.45 2.96
CA PHE A 223 4.89 -7.58 3.30
C PHE A 223 4.18 -8.54 4.27
N ALA A 224 4.12 -9.81 3.88
CA ALA A 224 3.65 -10.88 4.74
C ALA A 224 4.69 -11.16 5.86
N PRO A 225 4.27 -11.74 6.99
CA PRO A 225 5.16 -12.26 8.02
C PRO A 225 6.21 -13.23 7.48
N ALA A 226 5.86 -14.07 6.51
CA ALA A 226 6.74 -15.06 5.89
C ALA A 226 8.04 -14.45 5.33
N VAL A 227 7.99 -13.22 4.81
CA VAL A 227 9.17 -12.55 4.26
C VAL A 227 10.27 -12.32 5.31
N ARG A 228 9.91 -12.33 6.60
CA ARG A 228 10.85 -12.10 7.71
C ARG A 228 11.75 -13.30 8.01
N GLN A 229 11.48 -14.45 7.40
CA GLN A 229 12.29 -15.65 7.54
C GLN A 229 13.70 -15.48 6.94
N ARG A 230 13.84 -14.60 5.92
CA ARG A 230 15.11 -14.38 5.20
C ARG A 230 15.29 -12.92 4.80
N PRO A 231 16.52 -12.38 4.82
CA PRO A 231 16.78 -11.04 4.28
C PRO A 231 16.59 -10.99 2.76
N PRO A 232 16.44 -9.79 2.17
CA PRO A 232 16.44 -9.64 0.72
C PRO A 232 17.71 -10.20 0.09
N GLY A 233 17.57 -10.88 -1.04
CA GLY A 233 18.72 -11.27 -1.87
C GLY A 233 19.56 -10.04 -2.27
N PRO A 234 20.83 -10.24 -2.66
CA PRO A 234 21.77 -9.16 -2.96
C PRO A 234 21.26 -8.25 -4.10
N SER A 235 21.58 -6.95 -4.05
CA SER A 235 21.50 -6.12 -5.27
C SER A 235 22.72 -6.43 -6.11
N ARG A 236 22.53 -7.19 -7.19
CA ARG A 236 23.48 -7.23 -8.29
C ARG A 236 23.13 -6.15 -9.30
#